data_AF-A0AAW0LZP3-F1
#
_entry.id   AF-A0AAW0LZP3-F1
#
_cell.length_a   1.000
_cell.length_b   1.000
_cell.length_c   1.000
_cell.angle_alpha   90.00
_cell.angle_beta   90.00
_cell.angle_gamma   90.00
#
_symmetry.space_group_name_H-M   'P 1'
#
loop_
_entity.id
_entity.type
_entity.pdbx_description
1 polymer ?
#
loop_
_entity_poly.entity_id
_entity_poly.type
_entity_poly.pdbx_seq_one_letter_code
_entity_poly.pdbx_strand_id
1 'polypeptide(L)'
;MNNKKLAAEKPVEFALPSTITLSEIQRDRLTKIAEDNWSKAAGGGGGGKGSGGEKRLDLELVKEIYRTKFCYAMSYDELLKSQFFYVENLQFRENVAAWVCFYDRKDIFKGFLERVLRLKEGIELSIAEKTNYLVFMINAFQSLGDEVVSETVLRLASLQSWHSLSYGRFQELIKKWKRMIKREAKEATKRGELFDPSTKLEVKFLRNLIEEFLEVLDSTVFSQEQHVNEDHKIIDAYGLKQVDNACVLYCERFMKFLIDLLSQLPTRRYLRPLVADVAVVAKCHMSALYKHEKGKLFAQLVNLLQFYEKFEVNDHVGTQLTDDELRELALANIGAINKRADLSKKLSELSPMDLRDLVCHKLKLISEEDPRSERVDFLIEVMVSFFEKQQSQKEAINALPLYPNEQIMWDESLVPSINYSGEGCLALPKLNLQFLTLHDYLLRNFNLFRLESTYEIREDI
;
A
#
# COMPACT_ATOMS: atom_id res chain seq x y z
N MET A 1 15.43 -64.04 -31.66
CA MET A 1 15.61 -63.91 -30.19
C MET A 1 16.71 -62.89 -29.94
N ASN A 2 16.36 -61.68 -29.50
CA ASN A 2 17.26 -60.81 -28.75
C ASN A 2 16.44 -59.68 -28.10
N ASN A 3 16.28 -59.76 -26.78
CA ASN A 3 15.76 -58.70 -25.93
C ASN A 3 16.81 -57.60 -25.77
N LYS A 4 16.48 -56.35 -26.09
CA LYS A 4 17.16 -55.18 -25.51
C LYS A 4 16.11 -54.17 -25.04
N LYS A 5 16.25 -53.82 -23.75
CA LYS A 5 15.49 -52.84 -22.97
C LYS A 5 15.36 -51.50 -23.70
N LEU A 6 14.15 -50.97 -23.81
CA LEU A 6 13.91 -49.54 -24.06
C LEU A 6 14.33 -48.76 -22.81
N ALA A 7 15.31 -47.86 -22.96
CA ALA A 7 15.63 -46.85 -21.97
C ALA A 7 14.61 -45.69 -22.11
N ALA A 8 14.14 -45.19 -20.98
CA ALA A 8 13.25 -44.04 -20.89
C ALA A 8 13.99 -42.75 -21.31
N GLU A 9 13.48 -42.05 -22.32
CA GLU A 9 13.87 -40.69 -22.64
C GLU A 9 13.23 -39.73 -21.63
N LYS A 10 14.06 -38.84 -21.04
CA LYS A 10 13.62 -37.76 -20.16
C LYS A 10 12.86 -36.71 -20.98
N PRO A 11 11.82 -36.06 -20.42
CA PRO A 11 11.16 -34.95 -21.09
C PRO A 11 12.08 -33.73 -21.13
N VAL A 12 12.29 -33.20 -22.32
CA VAL A 12 12.97 -31.93 -22.57
C VAL A 12 12.04 -30.80 -22.15
N GLU A 13 12.38 -30.08 -21.08
CA GLU A 13 11.76 -28.81 -20.73
C GLU A 13 12.07 -27.79 -21.84
N PHE A 14 11.05 -27.38 -22.58
CA PHE A 14 11.15 -26.24 -23.48
C PHE A 14 11.24 -24.96 -22.66
N ALA A 15 12.46 -24.46 -22.47
CA ALA A 15 12.69 -23.07 -22.11
C ALA A 15 12.09 -22.18 -23.21
N LEU A 16 11.07 -21.38 -22.86
CA LEU A 16 10.55 -20.34 -23.75
C LEU A 16 11.67 -19.31 -24.01
N PRO A 17 11.94 -18.93 -25.27
CA PRO A 17 12.97 -17.93 -25.57
C PRO A 17 12.59 -16.57 -24.97
N SER A 18 13.50 -15.99 -24.19
CA SER A 18 13.36 -14.69 -23.52
C SER A 18 13.51 -13.49 -24.47
N THR A 19 13.32 -13.66 -25.79
CA THR A 19 13.51 -12.58 -26.77
C THR A 19 12.46 -12.67 -27.87
N ILE A 20 11.53 -11.71 -27.85
CA ILE A 20 10.50 -11.55 -28.88
C ILE A 20 11.15 -11.13 -30.21
N THR A 21 10.78 -11.77 -31.32
CA THR A 21 11.34 -11.44 -32.64
C THR A 21 10.58 -10.30 -33.31
N LEU A 22 11.25 -9.52 -34.16
CA LEU A 22 10.61 -8.45 -34.96
C LEU A 22 9.40 -8.97 -35.75
N SER A 23 9.50 -10.20 -36.26
CA SER A 23 8.44 -10.85 -37.02
C SER A 23 7.21 -11.21 -36.17
N GLU A 24 7.39 -11.46 -34.87
CA GLU A 24 6.30 -11.70 -33.92
C GLU A 24 5.65 -10.39 -33.51
N ILE A 25 6.44 -9.33 -33.31
CA ILE A 25 5.91 -7.96 -33.07
C ILE A 25 5.06 -7.50 -34.26
N GLN A 26 5.55 -7.64 -35.50
CA GLN A 26 4.78 -7.24 -36.69
C GLN A 26 3.51 -8.08 -36.92
N ARG A 27 3.48 -9.32 -36.41
CA ARG A 27 2.30 -10.19 -36.46
C ARG A 27 1.32 -9.91 -35.32
N ASP A 28 1.78 -9.27 -34.25
CA ASP A 28 0.97 -8.95 -33.08
C ASP A 28 -0.18 -8.01 -33.44
N ARG A 29 -1.34 -8.32 -32.88
CA ARG A 29 -2.60 -7.62 -33.16
C ARG A 29 -2.55 -6.17 -32.67
N LEU A 30 -1.93 -5.91 -31.53
CA LEU A 30 -1.84 -4.54 -30.98
C LEU A 30 -0.88 -3.69 -31.79
N THR A 31 0.21 -4.28 -32.28
CA THR A 31 1.16 -3.58 -33.16
C THR A 31 0.47 -3.08 -34.43
N LYS A 32 -0.36 -3.92 -35.07
CA LYS A 32 -1.15 -3.52 -36.24
C LYS A 32 -2.17 -2.42 -35.91
N ILE A 33 -2.90 -2.58 -34.81
CA ILE A 33 -3.87 -1.56 -34.35
C ILE A 33 -3.16 -0.22 -34.07
N ALA A 34 -1.95 -0.26 -33.51
CA ALA A 34 -1.16 0.93 -33.23
C ALA A 34 -0.62 1.61 -34.51
N GLU A 35 -0.18 0.83 -35.49
CA GLU A 35 0.20 1.32 -36.81
C GLU A 35 -0.95 2.03 -37.52
N ASP A 36 -2.15 1.46 -37.44
CA ASP A 36 -3.34 1.99 -38.12
C ASP A 36 -3.90 3.27 -37.50
N ASN A 37 -3.63 3.53 -36.21
CA ASN A 37 -4.30 4.60 -35.45
C ASN A 37 -3.37 5.65 -34.83
N TRP A 38 -2.13 5.31 -34.48
CA TRP A 38 -1.27 6.18 -33.66
C TRP A 38 0.20 6.29 -34.11
N SER A 39 0.67 5.45 -35.05
CA SER A 39 2.06 5.49 -35.50
C SER A 39 2.35 6.72 -36.39
N LYS A 40 3.33 7.53 -35.99
CA LYS A 40 3.84 8.67 -36.78
C LYS A 40 4.70 8.24 -37.99
N ALA A 41 5.06 6.95 -38.09
CA ALA A 41 5.91 6.45 -39.17
C ALA A 41 5.22 6.42 -40.54
N ALA A 42 3.88 6.50 -40.60
CA ALA A 42 3.13 6.57 -41.85
C ALA A 42 3.22 7.94 -42.57
N GLY A 43 3.86 8.95 -41.98
CA GLY A 43 4.00 10.30 -42.56
C GLY A 43 5.30 10.56 -43.33
N GLY A 44 6.21 9.59 -43.41
CA GLY A 44 7.59 9.80 -43.87
C GLY A 44 7.97 9.02 -45.13
N GLY A 45 7.18 9.12 -46.21
CA GLY A 45 7.62 8.52 -47.48
C GLY A 45 6.55 8.51 -48.57
N GLY A 46 6.54 9.53 -49.42
CA GLY A 46 5.77 9.54 -50.68
C GLY A 46 4.87 10.76 -50.81
N GLY A 47 5.26 11.68 -51.68
CA GLY A 47 4.51 12.90 -51.98
C GLY A 47 3.10 12.59 -52.49
N GLY A 48 2.11 12.94 -51.69
CA GLY A 48 0.70 12.98 -52.07
C GLY A 48 -0.04 13.84 -51.07
N LYS A 49 -0.58 14.99 -51.51
CA LYS A 49 -1.49 15.83 -50.73
C LYS A 49 -2.74 15.02 -50.38
N GLY A 50 -2.76 14.41 -49.20
CA GLY A 50 -3.92 13.78 -48.59
C GLY A 50 -4.15 14.39 -47.21
N SER A 51 -5.39 14.76 -46.92
CA SER A 51 -5.82 15.44 -45.69
C SER A 51 -5.33 14.72 -44.42
N GLY A 52 -4.33 15.27 -43.75
CA GLY A 52 -3.91 14.86 -42.42
C GLY A 52 -4.92 15.30 -41.37
N GLY A 53 -6.04 14.59 -41.28
CA GLY A 53 -6.86 14.59 -40.07
C GLY A 53 -6.32 13.53 -39.14
N GLU A 54 -5.91 13.91 -37.92
CA GLU A 54 -5.81 12.94 -36.81
C GLU A 54 -7.09 12.12 -36.80
N LYS A 55 -6.98 10.79 -36.94
CA LYS A 55 -8.14 9.91 -36.80
C LYS A 55 -8.72 10.16 -35.40
N ARG A 56 -10.00 10.52 -35.35
CA ARG A 56 -10.73 10.73 -34.10
C ARG A 56 -10.66 9.44 -33.28
N LEU A 57 -10.36 9.55 -31.98
CA LEU A 57 -10.22 8.41 -31.07
C LEU A 57 -11.43 7.46 -31.19
N ASP A 58 -11.20 6.22 -31.64
CA ASP A 58 -12.25 5.19 -31.69
C ASP A 58 -12.39 4.52 -30.31
N LEU A 59 -13.49 4.85 -29.66
CA LEU A 59 -13.80 4.41 -28.31
C LEU A 59 -14.16 2.92 -28.24
N GLU A 60 -14.77 2.33 -29.28
CA GLU A 60 -15.10 0.90 -29.26
C GLU A 60 -13.85 0.04 -29.45
N LEU A 61 -12.92 0.50 -30.29
CA LEU A 61 -11.61 -0.13 -30.46
C LEU A 61 -10.81 -0.15 -29.14
N VAL A 62 -10.83 0.95 -28.38
CA VAL A 62 -10.21 0.99 -27.05
C VAL A 62 -10.85 -0.03 -26.10
N LYS A 63 -12.18 -0.11 -26.06
CA LYS A 63 -12.89 -1.12 -25.23
C LYS A 63 -12.52 -2.54 -25.64
N GLU A 64 -12.41 -2.81 -26.93
CA GLU A 64 -12.06 -4.12 -27.45
C GLU A 64 -10.62 -4.52 -27.08
N ILE A 65 -9.65 -3.61 -27.18
CA ILE A 65 -8.26 -3.84 -26.75
C ILE A 65 -8.22 -4.28 -25.29
N TYR A 66 -8.92 -3.56 -24.41
CA TYR A 66 -8.93 -3.85 -22.97
C TYR A 66 -9.67 -5.14 -22.62
N ARG A 67 -10.83 -5.39 -23.25
CA ARG A 67 -11.55 -6.67 -23.10
C ARG A 67 -10.69 -7.86 -23.53
N THR A 68 -9.98 -7.74 -24.65
CA THR A 68 -9.20 -8.83 -25.24
C THR A 68 -7.92 -9.14 -24.45
N LYS A 69 -7.23 -8.10 -23.95
CA LYS A 69 -5.99 -8.29 -23.16
C LYS A 69 -6.25 -8.65 -21.69
N PHE A 70 -7.37 -8.19 -21.12
CA PHE A 70 -7.55 -8.18 -19.67
C PHE A 70 -8.88 -8.79 -19.18
N CYS A 71 -9.76 -9.29 -20.07
CA CYS A 71 -11.01 -9.99 -19.70
C CYS A 71 -11.99 -9.19 -18.79
N TYR A 72 -12.07 -7.86 -18.93
CA TYR A 72 -13.00 -7.02 -18.14
C TYR A 72 -14.22 -6.55 -18.94
N ALA A 73 -15.43 -6.73 -18.40
CA ALA A 73 -16.66 -6.11 -18.90
C ALA A 73 -16.96 -4.86 -18.08
N MET A 74 -16.66 -3.66 -18.61
CA MET A 74 -16.81 -2.39 -17.91
C MET A 74 -17.58 -1.35 -18.73
N SER A 75 -18.17 -0.36 -18.05
CA SER A 75 -18.84 0.79 -18.66
C SER A 75 -17.83 1.82 -19.22
N TYR A 76 -18.29 2.79 -20.02
CA TYR A 76 -17.45 3.78 -20.72
C TYR A 76 -16.57 4.61 -19.78
N ASP A 77 -17.13 5.08 -18.66
CA ASP A 77 -16.46 5.97 -17.72
C ASP A 77 -15.48 5.18 -16.82
N GLU A 78 -15.69 3.88 -16.68
CA GLU A 78 -14.82 2.95 -15.95
C GLU A 78 -13.61 2.53 -16.80
N LEU A 79 -13.80 2.32 -18.11
CA LEU A 79 -12.75 1.88 -19.04
C LEU A 79 -11.66 2.94 -19.27
N LEU A 80 -12.04 4.21 -19.44
CA LEU A 80 -11.08 5.31 -19.58
C LEU A 80 -10.24 5.52 -18.31
N LYS A 81 -10.82 5.28 -17.13
CA LYS A 81 -10.13 5.41 -15.84
C LYS A 81 -9.18 4.23 -15.60
N SER A 82 -9.63 3.00 -15.86
CA SER A 82 -8.80 1.77 -15.79
C SER A 82 -7.63 1.79 -16.79
N GLN A 83 -7.88 2.26 -18.02
CA GLN A 83 -6.87 2.42 -19.06
C GLN A 83 -5.73 3.34 -18.63
N PHE A 84 -6.08 4.46 -18.02
CA PHE A 84 -5.10 5.46 -17.62
C PHE A 84 -4.26 4.99 -16.43
N PHE A 85 -4.89 4.37 -15.42
CA PHE A 85 -4.16 3.73 -14.32
C PHE A 85 -3.14 2.74 -14.84
N TYR A 86 -3.53 1.90 -15.80
CA TYR A 86 -2.64 0.89 -16.32
C TYR A 86 -1.46 1.49 -17.08
N VAL A 87 -1.70 2.47 -17.96
CA VAL A 87 -0.64 3.10 -18.77
C VAL A 87 0.33 3.87 -17.88
N GLU A 88 -0.15 4.63 -16.91
CA GLU A 88 0.75 5.34 -16.00
C GLU A 88 1.50 4.40 -15.08
N ASN A 89 0.84 3.40 -14.50
CA ASN A 89 1.49 2.39 -13.67
C ASN A 89 2.57 1.63 -14.48
N LEU A 90 2.31 1.37 -15.76
CA LEU A 90 3.30 0.80 -16.67
C LEU A 90 4.45 1.76 -16.94
N GLN A 91 4.19 3.05 -17.17
CA GLN A 91 5.25 4.05 -17.33
C GLN A 91 6.13 4.14 -16.08
N PHE A 92 5.55 4.12 -14.88
CA PHE A 92 6.32 4.05 -13.64
C PHE A 92 7.13 2.77 -13.51
N ARG A 93 6.55 1.63 -13.90
CA ARG A 93 7.26 0.33 -13.91
C ARG A 93 8.48 0.35 -14.85
N GLU A 94 8.35 1.02 -15.99
CA GLU A 94 9.41 1.18 -16.99
C GLU A 94 10.35 2.39 -16.71
N ASN A 95 10.20 3.06 -15.56
CA ASN A 95 10.95 4.28 -15.19
C ASN A 95 10.85 5.42 -16.23
N VAL A 96 9.71 5.52 -16.92
CA VAL A 96 9.39 6.60 -17.85
C VAL A 96 8.71 7.75 -17.10
N ALA A 97 9.03 8.99 -17.47
CA ALA A 97 8.45 10.19 -16.85
C ALA A 97 6.94 10.32 -17.16
N ALA A 98 6.10 9.73 -16.30
CA ALA A 98 4.68 9.55 -16.55
C ALA A 98 3.89 10.86 -16.68
N TRP A 99 4.22 11.87 -15.86
CA TRP A 99 3.42 13.11 -15.80
C TRP A 99 3.71 14.12 -16.91
N VAL A 100 4.80 13.95 -17.68
CA VAL A 100 5.28 14.95 -18.65
C VAL A 100 4.27 15.20 -19.76
N CYS A 101 3.47 14.19 -20.13
CA CYS A 101 2.46 14.32 -21.17
C CYS A 101 1.27 15.23 -20.79
N PHE A 102 1.18 15.65 -19.53
CA PHE A 102 0.12 16.53 -19.03
C PHE A 102 0.52 18.00 -18.88
N TYR A 103 1.79 18.33 -19.11
CA TYR A 103 2.31 19.68 -18.87
C TYR A 103 1.67 20.73 -19.78
N ASP A 104 1.27 20.34 -20.99
CA ASP A 104 0.57 21.23 -21.92
C ASP A 104 -0.91 21.46 -21.54
N ARG A 105 -1.49 20.63 -20.66
CA ARG A 105 -2.93 20.63 -20.29
C ARG A 105 -3.14 20.40 -18.79
N LYS A 106 -2.50 21.24 -17.96
CA LYS A 106 -2.56 21.16 -16.49
C LYS A 106 -3.99 21.18 -15.92
N ASP A 107 -4.91 21.90 -16.55
CA ASP A 107 -6.32 22.01 -16.15
C ASP A 107 -7.07 20.67 -16.30
N ILE A 108 -6.86 19.99 -17.44
CA ILE A 108 -7.44 18.67 -17.70
C ILE A 108 -6.84 17.65 -16.74
N PHE A 109 -5.54 17.72 -16.49
CA PHE A 109 -4.86 16.80 -15.58
C PHE A 109 -5.36 16.95 -14.15
N LYS A 110 -5.50 18.18 -13.65
CA LYS A 110 -6.12 18.43 -12.34
C LYS A 110 -7.54 17.87 -12.26
N GLY A 111 -8.38 18.14 -13.26
CA GLY A 111 -9.74 17.60 -13.32
C GLY A 111 -9.77 16.07 -13.42
N PHE A 112 -8.78 15.46 -14.08
CA PHE A 112 -8.62 14.01 -14.12
C PHE A 112 -8.28 13.44 -12.74
N LEU A 113 -7.26 14.00 -12.07
CA LEU A 113 -6.88 13.58 -10.72
C LEU A 113 -8.06 13.68 -9.76
N GLU A 114 -8.83 14.77 -9.80
CA GLU A 114 -10.03 14.93 -8.96
C GLU A 114 -11.10 13.86 -9.22
N ARG A 115 -11.30 13.46 -10.48
CA ARG A 115 -12.21 12.35 -10.82
C ARG A 115 -11.69 11.01 -10.33
N VAL A 116 -10.38 10.78 -10.41
CA VAL A 116 -9.76 9.55 -9.87
C VAL A 116 -9.96 9.45 -8.37
N LEU A 117 -9.71 10.54 -7.63
CA LEU A 117 -9.86 10.52 -6.17
C LEU A 117 -11.30 10.19 -5.74
N ARG A 118 -12.29 10.57 -6.55
CA ARG A 118 -13.71 10.25 -6.33
C ARG A 118 -14.18 8.97 -6.99
N LEU A 119 -13.30 8.19 -7.63
CA LEU A 119 -13.72 6.99 -8.38
C LEU A 119 -14.43 5.97 -7.51
N LYS A 120 -14.03 5.86 -6.24
CA LYS A 120 -14.63 4.94 -5.27
C LYS A 120 -15.95 5.46 -4.68
N GLU A 121 -16.37 6.68 -4.99
CA GLU A 121 -17.66 7.22 -4.55
C GLU A 121 -18.78 6.65 -5.42
N GLY A 122 -19.44 5.59 -4.93
CA GLY A 122 -20.66 5.04 -5.55
C GLY A 122 -20.47 3.86 -6.49
N ILE A 123 -19.27 3.28 -6.55
CA ILE A 123 -18.96 2.08 -7.37
C ILE A 123 -18.20 1.06 -6.51
N GLU A 124 -18.64 -0.20 -6.53
CA GLU A 124 -17.87 -1.30 -6.00
C GLU A 124 -16.83 -1.77 -7.02
N LEU A 125 -15.56 -1.76 -6.62
CA LEU A 125 -14.45 -2.19 -7.44
C LEU A 125 -14.08 -3.65 -7.14
N SER A 126 -13.70 -4.41 -8.16
CA SER A 126 -13.08 -5.73 -8.00
C SER A 126 -11.72 -5.62 -7.28
N ILE A 127 -11.21 -6.73 -6.75
CA ILE A 127 -9.91 -6.74 -6.04
C ILE A 127 -8.76 -6.26 -6.92
N ALA A 128 -8.80 -6.58 -8.23
CA ALA A 128 -7.80 -6.13 -9.19
C ALA A 128 -7.87 -4.61 -9.44
N GLU A 129 -9.07 -4.05 -9.57
CA GLU A 129 -9.27 -2.61 -9.71
C GLU A 129 -8.88 -1.84 -8.45
N LYS A 130 -9.24 -2.38 -7.26
CA LYS A 130 -8.78 -1.85 -5.97
C LYS A 130 -7.25 -1.82 -5.90
N THR A 131 -6.59 -2.89 -6.37
CA THR A 131 -5.12 -2.97 -6.41
C THR A 131 -4.52 -1.94 -7.37
N ASN A 132 -5.05 -1.81 -8.59
CA ASN A 132 -4.58 -0.83 -9.57
C ASN A 132 -4.76 0.61 -9.10
N TYR A 133 -5.89 0.89 -8.44
CA TYR A 133 -6.13 2.18 -7.79
C TYR A 133 -5.06 2.47 -6.72
N LEU A 134 -4.73 1.50 -5.87
CA LEU A 134 -3.66 1.67 -4.87
C LEU A 134 -2.30 1.91 -5.51
N VAL A 135 -1.94 1.20 -6.59
CA VAL A 135 -0.68 1.43 -7.30
C VAL A 135 -0.63 2.86 -7.86
N PHE A 136 -1.73 3.34 -8.46
CA PHE A 136 -1.82 4.73 -8.91
C PHE A 136 -1.65 5.71 -7.74
N MET A 137 -2.34 5.48 -6.62
CA MET A 137 -2.24 6.34 -5.44
C MET A 137 -0.83 6.35 -4.85
N ILE A 138 -0.15 5.19 -4.81
CA ILE A 138 1.27 5.10 -4.44
C ILE A 138 2.10 6.02 -5.35
N ASN A 139 1.98 5.86 -6.66
CA ASN A 139 2.76 6.64 -7.63
C ASN A 139 2.48 8.15 -7.50
N ALA A 140 1.22 8.54 -7.28
CA ALA A 140 0.82 9.93 -7.07
C ALA A 140 1.43 10.51 -5.79
N PHE A 141 1.36 9.81 -4.65
CA PHE A 141 1.96 10.25 -3.39
C PHE A 141 3.50 10.17 -3.38
N GLN A 142 4.11 9.45 -4.31
CA GLN A 142 5.57 9.47 -4.54
C GLN A 142 6.01 10.61 -5.46
N SER A 143 5.07 11.21 -6.18
CA SER A 143 5.32 12.27 -7.15
C SER A 143 5.00 13.67 -6.60
N LEU A 144 5.12 13.88 -5.29
CA LEU A 144 4.85 15.19 -4.66
C LEU A 144 5.83 16.32 -5.06
N GLY A 145 6.88 15.99 -5.80
CA GLY A 145 7.73 16.99 -6.46
C GLY A 145 7.06 17.65 -7.67
N ASP A 146 6.04 17.02 -8.25
CA ASP A 146 5.25 17.62 -9.32
C ASP A 146 4.19 18.57 -8.74
N GLU A 147 4.13 19.79 -9.28
CA GLU A 147 3.27 20.87 -8.79
C GLU A 147 1.79 20.50 -8.82
N VAL A 148 1.30 19.92 -9.94
CA VAL A 148 -0.13 19.64 -10.12
C VAL A 148 -0.55 18.44 -9.27
N VAL A 149 0.30 17.42 -9.19
CA VAL A 149 0.07 16.26 -8.32
C VAL A 149 0.06 16.67 -6.85
N SER A 150 1.06 17.43 -6.42
CA SER A 150 1.18 17.92 -5.04
C SER A 150 0.00 18.79 -4.63
N GLU A 151 -0.41 19.75 -5.47
CA GLU A 151 -1.58 20.62 -5.18
C GLU A 151 -2.87 19.80 -5.02
N THR A 152 -3.03 18.74 -5.82
CA THR A 152 -4.28 17.97 -5.85
C THR A 152 -4.34 16.92 -4.74
N VAL A 153 -3.27 16.13 -4.59
CA VAL A 153 -3.21 14.93 -3.74
C VAL A 153 -2.85 15.29 -2.29
N LEU A 154 -2.03 16.32 -2.04
CA LEU A 154 -1.62 16.68 -0.68
C LEU A 154 -2.80 17.24 0.15
N ARG A 155 -3.88 17.70 -0.50
CA ARG A 155 -5.15 18.08 0.18
C ARG A 155 -5.73 16.94 1.02
N LEU A 156 -5.55 15.69 0.58
CA LEU A 156 -6.00 14.50 1.31
C LEU A 156 -5.21 14.31 2.61
N ALA A 157 -3.94 14.73 2.62
CA ALA A 157 -3.10 14.73 3.80
C ALA A 157 -3.13 16.09 4.51
N SER A 158 -4.34 16.55 4.83
CA SER A 158 -4.55 17.84 5.50
C SER A 158 -5.12 17.64 6.89
N LEU A 159 -5.15 18.73 7.66
CA LEU A 159 -5.77 18.77 8.98
C LEU A 159 -7.28 18.40 8.94
N GLN A 160 -7.94 18.46 7.77
CA GLN A 160 -9.34 18.02 7.62
C GLN A 160 -9.50 16.52 7.84
N SER A 161 -8.52 15.69 7.46
CA SER A 161 -8.53 14.25 7.74
C SER A 161 -8.81 13.92 9.21
N TRP A 162 -8.49 14.84 10.12
CA TRP A 162 -8.68 14.66 11.55
C TRP A 162 -10.14 14.69 12.02
N HIS A 163 -11.08 15.12 11.17
CA HIS A 163 -12.52 14.97 11.46
C HIS A 163 -12.96 13.50 11.53
N SER A 164 -12.17 12.59 10.97
CA SER A 164 -12.43 11.16 11.02
C SER A 164 -11.89 10.47 12.28
N LEU A 165 -11.18 11.17 13.16
CA LEU A 165 -10.53 10.56 14.32
C LEU A 165 -11.51 10.34 15.48
N SER A 166 -11.30 9.28 16.25
CA SER A 166 -12.05 9.09 17.49
C SER A 166 -11.76 10.21 18.51
N TYR A 167 -12.77 10.59 19.31
CA TYR A 167 -12.68 11.69 20.29
C TYR A 167 -11.58 11.48 21.35
N GLY A 168 -11.08 10.25 21.47
CA GLY A 168 -10.17 9.84 22.50
C GLY A 168 -8.75 10.41 22.39
N ARG A 169 -8.20 10.49 21.19
CA ARG A 169 -6.75 10.32 20.98
C ARG A 169 -5.88 11.57 21.05
N PHE A 170 -6.41 12.71 21.51
CA PHE A 170 -5.78 14.01 21.23
C PHE A 170 -5.69 15.02 22.36
N GLN A 171 -5.40 14.65 23.61
CA GLN A 171 -5.33 15.69 24.67
C GLN A 171 -4.39 16.87 24.34
N GLU A 172 -3.29 16.65 23.62
CA GLU A 172 -2.35 17.71 23.23
C GLU A 172 -2.71 18.45 21.93
N LEU A 173 -3.09 17.72 20.86
CA LEU A 173 -3.41 18.35 19.55
C LEU A 173 -4.85 18.88 19.49
N ILE A 174 -5.71 18.53 20.46
CA ILE A 174 -7.09 19.00 20.61
C ILE A 174 -7.17 20.51 20.55
N LYS A 175 -6.22 21.26 21.14
CA LYS A 175 -6.28 22.73 21.13
C LYS A 175 -6.15 23.32 19.72
N LYS A 176 -5.31 22.72 18.86
CA LYS A 176 -5.10 23.17 17.48
C LYS A 176 -6.26 22.72 16.60
N TRP A 177 -6.70 21.48 16.78
CA TRP A 177 -7.86 20.92 16.10
C TRP A 177 -9.16 21.65 16.43
N LYS A 178 -9.51 21.84 17.71
CA LYS A 178 -10.70 22.61 18.15
C LYS A 178 -10.69 24.04 17.61
N ARG A 179 -9.52 24.68 17.53
CA ARG A 179 -9.38 26.02 16.93
C ARG A 179 -9.70 26.02 15.44
N MET A 180 -9.23 25.02 14.70
CA MET A 180 -9.57 24.85 13.29
C MET A 180 -11.07 24.58 13.11
N ILE A 181 -11.66 23.62 13.83
CA ILE A 181 -13.09 23.29 13.72
C ILE A 181 -13.94 24.53 13.92
N LYS A 182 -13.63 25.32 14.97
CA LYS A 182 -14.36 26.55 15.25
C LYS A 182 -14.24 27.58 14.12
N ARG A 183 -13.10 27.64 13.43
CA ARG A 183 -12.88 28.50 12.26
C ARG A 183 -13.68 28.02 11.05
N GLU A 184 -13.57 26.74 10.70
CA GLU A 184 -14.27 26.16 9.54
C GLU A 184 -15.80 26.22 9.72
N ALA A 185 -16.30 25.92 10.92
CA ALA A 185 -17.71 26.05 11.24
C ALA A 185 -18.19 27.50 11.07
N LYS A 186 -17.41 28.48 11.56
CA LYS A 186 -17.73 29.91 11.41
C LYS A 186 -17.73 30.35 9.94
N GLU A 187 -16.86 29.80 9.11
CA GLU A 187 -16.82 30.07 7.67
C GLU A 187 -18.00 29.44 6.92
N ALA A 188 -18.39 28.21 7.25
CA ALA A 188 -19.58 27.56 6.70
C ALA A 188 -20.86 28.32 7.07
N THR A 189 -20.98 28.77 8.33
CA THR A 189 -22.09 29.63 8.76
C THR A 189 -22.12 30.95 7.99
N LYS A 190 -20.95 31.55 7.68
CA LYS A 190 -20.88 32.76 6.84
C LYS A 190 -21.31 32.53 5.40
N ARG A 191 -21.12 31.32 4.87
CA ARG A 191 -21.57 30.91 3.52
C ARG A 191 -23.03 30.44 3.48
N GLY A 192 -23.70 30.32 4.62
CA GLY A 192 -25.07 29.80 4.71
C GLY A 192 -25.17 28.29 4.49
N GLU A 193 -24.05 27.57 4.59
CA GLU A 193 -23.98 26.12 4.39
C GLU A 193 -24.06 25.37 5.73
N LEU A 194 -24.72 24.21 5.74
CA LEU A 194 -24.65 23.29 6.88
C LEU A 194 -23.22 22.73 6.97
N PHE A 195 -22.57 22.93 8.12
CA PHE A 195 -21.23 22.40 8.33
C PHE A 195 -21.30 20.91 8.65
N ASP A 196 -21.12 20.07 7.62
CA ASP A 196 -20.95 18.63 7.79
C ASP A 196 -19.59 18.17 7.23
N PRO A 197 -18.55 18.05 8.08
CA PRO A 197 -17.24 17.54 7.69
C PRO A 197 -17.28 16.10 7.17
N SER A 198 -18.25 15.29 7.59
CA SER A 198 -18.29 13.86 7.27
C SER A 198 -18.49 13.59 5.78
N THR A 199 -19.03 14.55 5.03
CA THR A 199 -19.25 14.44 3.59
C THR A 199 -17.99 14.68 2.76
N LYS A 200 -16.95 15.29 3.34
CA LYS A 200 -15.74 15.69 2.62
C LYS A 200 -14.86 14.49 2.27
N LEU A 201 -14.31 14.52 1.05
CA LEU A 201 -13.38 13.52 0.55
C LEU A 201 -12.14 13.41 1.45
N GLU A 202 -11.58 14.53 1.90
CA GLU A 202 -10.39 14.58 2.74
C GLU A 202 -10.57 13.86 4.08
N VAL A 203 -11.82 13.78 4.57
CA VAL A 203 -12.19 13.13 5.83
C VAL A 203 -12.36 11.63 5.63
N LYS A 204 -13.03 11.24 4.53
CA LYS A 204 -13.35 9.84 4.21
C LYS A 204 -12.19 9.07 3.61
N PHE A 205 -11.35 9.72 2.82
CA PHE A 205 -10.40 9.06 1.91
C PHE A 205 -9.57 7.96 2.59
N LEU A 206 -8.72 8.31 3.56
CA LEU A 206 -7.83 7.32 4.16
C LEU A 206 -8.59 6.37 5.10
N ARG A 207 -9.60 6.87 5.83
CA ARG A 207 -10.39 6.02 6.74
C ARG A 207 -11.13 4.92 5.99
N ASN A 208 -11.86 5.26 4.93
CA ASN A 208 -12.59 4.29 4.12
C ASN A 208 -11.64 3.29 3.45
N LEU A 209 -10.47 3.74 3.00
CA LEU A 209 -9.46 2.84 2.44
C LEU A 209 -8.91 1.86 3.48
N ILE A 210 -8.68 2.30 4.72
CA ILE A 210 -8.27 1.41 5.82
C ILE A 210 -9.39 0.43 6.18
N GLU A 211 -10.63 0.88 6.25
CA GLU A 211 -11.79 0.04 6.56
C GLU A 211 -12.00 -1.04 5.48
N GLU A 212 -11.97 -0.66 4.19
CA GLU A 212 -12.01 -1.59 3.07
C GLU A 212 -10.86 -2.60 3.13
N PHE A 213 -9.65 -2.15 3.45
CA PHE A 213 -8.51 -3.03 3.60
C PHE A 213 -8.70 -4.05 4.73
N LEU A 214 -9.19 -3.62 5.88
CA LEU A 214 -9.41 -4.50 7.03
C LEU A 214 -10.51 -5.52 6.74
N GLU A 215 -11.54 -5.13 6.00
CA GLU A 215 -12.59 -6.05 5.54
C GLU A 215 -12.02 -7.14 4.62
N VAL A 216 -11.20 -6.76 3.63
CA VAL A 216 -10.52 -7.71 2.73
C VAL A 216 -9.60 -8.64 3.53
N LEU A 217 -8.79 -8.07 4.44
CA LEU A 217 -7.84 -8.82 5.27
C LEU A 217 -8.53 -9.89 6.14
N ASP A 218 -9.67 -9.54 6.74
CA ASP A 218 -10.38 -10.43 7.66
C ASP A 218 -11.23 -11.47 6.92
N SER A 219 -11.90 -11.08 5.83
CA SER A 219 -13.03 -11.83 5.28
C SER A 219 -12.75 -12.49 3.93
N THR A 220 -11.85 -11.96 3.10
CA THR A 220 -11.72 -12.41 1.70
C THR A 220 -10.41 -13.10 1.40
N VAL A 221 -9.33 -12.84 2.16
CA VAL A 221 -8.02 -13.49 1.94
C VAL A 221 -8.11 -15.02 2.08
N PHE A 222 -8.95 -15.49 3.01
CA PHE A 222 -9.16 -16.91 3.26
C PHE A 222 -10.62 -17.28 3.00
N SER A 223 -10.90 -17.77 1.80
CA SER A 223 -12.25 -18.23 1.45
C SER A 223 -12.66 -19.41 2.33
N GLN A 224 -13.84 -19.32 2.94
CA GLN A 224 -14.52 -20.51 3.49
C GLN A 224 -15.18 -21.22 2.32
N GLU A 225 -14.82 -22.48 2.06
CA GLU A 225 -15.57 -23.30 1.11
C GLU A 225 -16.99 -23.53 1.66
N GLN A 226 -17.95 -22.72 1.24
CA GLN A 226 -19.36 -23.12 1.22
C GLN A 226 -19.65 -23.75 -0.14
N HIS A 227 -19.29 -25.03 -0.30
CA HIS A 227 -19.86 -25.84 -1.38
C HIS A 227 -20.98 -26.71 -0.83
N VAL A 228 -22.21 -26.21 -0.93
CA VAL A 228 -23.36 -27.07 -1.22
C VAL A 228 -23.33 -27.27 -2.73
N ASN A 229 -22.87 -28.44 -3.20
CA ASN A 229 -23.49 -29.13 -4.32
C ASN A 229 -22.93 -30.56 -4.47
N GLU A 230 -23.87 -31.47 -4.61
CA GLU A 230 -23.74 -32.85 -5.04
C GLU A 230 -23.09 -32.87 -6.43
N ASP A 231 -21.78 -33.10 -6.51
CA ASP A 231 -21.18 -34.01 -7.48
C ASP A 231 -19.66 -33.99 -7.38
N HIS A 232 -19.09 -35.18 -7.46
CA HIS A 232 -17.71 -35.53 -7.14
C HIS A 232 -16.64 -34.58 -7.72
N LYS A 233 -16.15 -33.67 -6.88
CA LYS A 233 -14.76 -33.21 -6.92
C LYS A 233 -14.09 -33.57 -5.60
N ILE A 234 -12.90 -34.13 -5.73
CA ILE A 234 -12.10 -34.69 -4.65
C ILE A 234 -11.91 -33.62 -3.58
N ILE A 235 -12.47 -33.90 -2.41
CA ILE A 235 -12.20 -33.19 -1.17
C ILE A 235 -10.75 -33.52 -0.84
N ASP A 236 -9.83 -32.56 -1.04
CA ASP A 236 -8.49 -32.71 -0.49
C ASP A 236 -8.63 -32.76 1.04
N ALA A 237 -8.22 -33.89 1.62
CA ALA A 237 -8.52 -34.32 2.98
C ALA A 237 -7.87 -33.49 4.12
N TYR A 238 -7.58 -32.20 3.89
CA TYR A 238 -6.87 -31.33 4.83
C TYR A 238 -7.50 -29.96 5.06
N GLY A 239 -8.74 -29.66 4.62
CA GLY A 239 -9.49 -28.47 5.07
C GLY A 239 -8.73 -27.13 5.01
N LEU A 240 -7.74 -27.02 4.11
CA LEU A 240 -6.89 -25.84 3.98
C LEU A 240 -7.72 -24.79 3.25
N LYS A 241 -8.09 -23.71 3.97
CA LYS A 241 -8.70 -22.53 3.36
C LYS A 241 -7.85 -22.10 2.17
N GLN A 242 -8.40 -22.15 0.96
CA GLN A 242 -7.69 -21.72 -0.23
C GLN A 242 -7.41 -20.21 -0.10
N VAL A 243 -6.14 -19.83 -0.18
CA VAL A 243 -5.71 -18.43 -0.09
C VAL A 243 -5.86 -17.76 -1.45
N ASP A 244 -6.60 -16.65 -1.51
CA ASP A 244 -6.71 -15.83 -2.71
C ASP A 244 -5.48 -14.93 -2.88
N ASN A 245 -4.64 -15.26 -3.85
CA ASN A 245 -3.42 -14.51 -4.16
C ASN A 245 -3.69 -13.05 -4.56
N ALA A 246 -4.85 -12.73 -5.17
CA ALA A 246 -5.18 -11.36 -5.55
C ALA A 246 -5.49 -10.50 -4.32
N CYS A 247 -6.17 -11.08 -3.32
CA CYS A 247 -6.38 -10.43 -2.03
C CYS A 247 -5.07 -10.22 -1.26
N VAL A 248 -4.16 -11.21 -1.30
CA VAL A 248 -2.82 -11.06 -0.69
C VAL A 248 -2.05 -9.90 -1.32
N LEU A 249 -2.00 -9.83 -2.66
CA LEU A 249 -1.33 -8.75 -3.37
C LEU A 249 -1.93 -7.38 -3.04
N TYR A 250 -3.26 -7.28 -2.96
CA TYR A 250 -3.94 -6.06 -2.51
C TYR A 250 -3.50 -5.65 -1.10
N CYS A 251 -3.46 -6.58 -0.14
CA CYS A 251 -3.03 -6.31 1.23
C CYS A 251 -1.57 -5.84 1.29
N GLU A 252 -0.67 -6.46 0.52
CA GLU A 252 0.74 -6.04 0.42
C GLU A 252 0.87 -4.63 -0.17
N ARG A 253 0.14 -4.35 -1.26
CA ARG A 253 0.09 -3.02 -1.87
C ARG A 253 -0.49 -1.97 -0.92
N PHE A 254 -1.47 -2.34 -0.10
CA PHE A 254 -2.03 -1.45 0.90
C PHE A 254 -1.03 -1.11 2.02
N MET A 255 -0.26 -2.10 2.50
CA MET A 255 0.83 -1.83 3.44
C MET A 255 1.88 -0.92 2.82
N LYS A 256 2.24 -1.16 1.55
CA LYS A 256 3.18 -0.31 0.81
C LYS A 256 2.69 1.14 0.74
N PHE A 257 1.40 1.33 0.48
CA PHE A 257 0.76 2.64 0.44
C PHE A 257 0.87 3.36 1.79
N LEU A 258 0.52 2.70 2.90
CA LEU A 258 0.66 3.30 4.24
C LEU A 258 2.13 3.63 4.57
N ILE A 259 3.08 2.76 4.21
CA ILE A 259 4.51 3.02 4.39
C ILE A 259 4.92 4.29 3.64
N ASP A 260 4.53 4.45 2.37
CA ASP A 260 4.84 5.65 1.59
C ASP A 260 4.25 6.91 2.23
N LEU A 261 3.01 6.84 2.74
CA LEU A 261 2.38 7.96 3.45
C LEU A 261 3.09 8.34 4.76
N LEU A 262 3.63 7.39 5.50
CA LEU A 262 4.29 7.65 6.81
C LEU A 262 5.79 7.95 6.70
N SER A 263 6.41 7.58 5.57
CA SER A 263 7.84 7.73 5.32
C SER A 263 8.23 9.11 4.76
N GLN A 264 7.27 10.02 4.59
CA GLN A 264 7.50 11.40 4.17
C GLN A 264 6.73 12.38 5.05
N LEU A 265 7.39 13.48 5.43
CA LEU A 265 6.90 14.41 6.46
C LEU A 265 5.57 15.11 6.12
N PRO A 266 5.34 15.60 4.88
CA PRO A 266 4.12 16.33 4.53
C PRO A 266 2.84 15.53 4.74
N THR A 267 2.88 14.22 4.47
CA THR A 267 1.74 13.33 4.64
C THR A 267 1.66 12.74 6.04
N ARG A 268 2.81 12.30 6.59
CA ARG A 268 2.92 11.69 7.91
C ARG A 268 2.26 12.53 8.99
N ARG A 269 2.51 13.85 8.99
CA ARG A 269 2.04 14.79 10.02
C ARG A 269 0.54 14.67 10.31
N TYR A 270 -0.26 14.47 9.26
CA TYR A 270 -1.71 14.45 9.39
C TYR A 270 -2.28 13.05 9.34
N LEU A 271 -1.63 12.12 8.62
CA LEU A 271 -2.15 10.77 8.40
C LEU A 271 -1.66 9.74 9.42
N ARG A 272 -0.48 9.91 10.02
CA ARG A 272 0.02 9.00 11.07
C ARG A 272 -0.96 8.87 12.24
N PRO A 273 -1.54 9.97 12.78
CA PRO A 273 -2.49 9.83 13.86
C PRO A 273 -3.74 9.01 13.50
N LEU A 274 -4.17 9.02 12.23
CA LEU A 274 -5.30 8.23 11.73
C LEU A 274 -4.97 6.73 11.62
N VAL A 275 -3.82 6.38 11.04
CA VAL A 275 -3.34 4.98 10.98
C VAL A 275 -3.27 4.38 12.38
N ALA A 276 -2.75 5.17 13.31
CA ALA A 276 -2.61 4.76 14.69
C ALA A 276 -3.98 4.68 15.39
N ASP A 277 -4.94 5.58 15.10
CA ASP A 277 -6.29 5.63 15.72
C ASP A 277 -7.11 4.39 15.41
N VAL A 278 -6.98 3.89 14.18
CA VAL A 278 -7.61 2.64 13.74
C VAL A 278 -6.88 1.39 14.27
N ALA A 279 -5.69 1.58 14.89
CA ALA A 279 -4.80 0.52 15.35
C ALA A 279 -4.43 -0.48 14.24
N VAL A 280 -4.11 0.02 13.04
CA VAL A 280 -3.85 -0.81 11.85
C VAL A 280 -2.78 -1.87 12.12
N VAL A 281 -1.65 -1.50 12.74
CA VAL A 281 -0.55 -2.44 13.03
C VAL A 281 -1.00 -3.58 13.95
N ALA A 282 -1.69 -3.26 15.05
CA ALA A 282 -2.22 -4.28 15.97
C ALA A 282 -3.20 -5.23 15.26
N LYS A 283 -4.12 -4.66 14.45
CA LYS A 283 -5.06 -5.44 13.65
C LYS A 283 -4.37 -6.36 12.64
N CYS A 284 -3.28 -5.90 12.01
CA CYS A 284 -2.50 -6.70 11.07
C CYS A 284 -1.73 -7.83 11.77
N HIS A 285 -1.07 -7.58 12.92
CA HIS A 285 -0.38 -8.61 13.70
C HIS A 285 -1.29 -9.76 14.14
N MET A 286 -2.56 -9.46 14.40
CA MET A 286 -3.55 -10.46 14.78
C MET A 286 -4.17 -11.21 13.60
N SER A 287 -3.98 -10.73 12.37
CA SER A 287 -4.59 -11.33 11.19
C SER A 287 -4.06 -12.74 10.90
N ALA A 288 -4.89 -13.56 10.25
CA ALA A 288 -4.46 -14.88 9.80
C ALA A 288 -3.36 -14.78 8.73
N LEU A 289 -3.39 -13.74 7.87
CA LEU A 289 -2.40 -13.54 6.83
C LEU A 289 -1.00 -13.31 7.41
N TYR A 290 -0.87 -12.51 8.47
CA TYR A 290 0.42 -12.25 9.13
C TYR A 290 1.14 -13.51 9.63
N LYS A 291 0.38 -14.53 10.05
CA LYS A 291 0.92 -15.79 10.58
C LYS A 291 1.09 -16.87 9.50
N HIS A 292 0.57 -16.64 8.31
CA HIS A 292 0.54 -17.62 7.23
C HIS A 292 1.81 -17.53 6.37
N GLU A 293 2.28 -18.66 5.82
CA GLU A 293 3.50 -18.71 5.00
C GLU A 293 3.40 -17.79 3.77
N LYS A 294 2.27 -17.81 3.06
CA LYS A 294 1.97 -16.87 1.97
C LYS A 294 1.93 -15.39 2.37
N GLY A 295 1.83 -15.08 3.66
CA GLY A 295 1.84 -13.71 4.17
C GLY A 295 3.20 -13.23 4.67
N LYS A 296 4.30 -13.94 4.36
CA LYS A 296 5.66 -13.54 4.76
C LYS A 296 5.99 -12.09 4.37
N LEU A 297 5.77 -11.73 3.10
CA LEU A 297 5.99 -10.37 2.60
C LEU A 297 5.04 -9.36 3.28
N PHE A 298 3.76 -9.70 3.41
CA PHE A 298 2.81 -8.90 4.17
C PHE A 298 3.29 -8.63 5.61
N ALA A 299 3.79 -9.65 6.32
CA ALA A 299 4.32 -9.51 7.68
C ALA A 299 5.54 -8.60 7.75
N GLN A 300 6.47 -8.72 6.79
CA GLN A 300 7.63 -7.81 6.68
C GLN A 300 7.20 -6.36 6.43
N LEU A 301 6.19 -6.15 5.57
CA LEU A 301 5.63 -4.82 5.32
C LEU A 301 4.90 -4.26 6.55
N VAL A 302 4.19 -5.08 7.33
CA VAL A 302 3.58 -4.67 8.60
C VAL A 302 4.65 -4.23 9.60
N ASN A 303 5.76 -4.96 9.71
CA ASN A 303 6.89 -4.57 10.56
C ASN A 303 7.54 -3.26 10.10
N LEU A 304 7.67 -3.05 8.79
CA LEU A 304 8.17 -1.79 8.23
C LEU A 304 7.19 -0.63 8.48
N LEU A 305 5.87 -0.88 8.40
CA LEU A 305 4.86 0.11 8.75
C LEU A 305 4.95 0.47 10.23
N GLN A 306 5.10 -0.52 11.13
CA GLN A 306 5.29 -0.31 12.56
C GLN A 306 6.51 0.58 12.83
N PHE A 307 7.63 0.30 12.15
CA PHE A 307 8.83 1.13 12.23
C PHE A 307 8.54 2.60 11.87
N TYR A 308 7.86 2.86 10.75
CA TYR A 308 7.52 4.23 10.36
C TYR A 308 6.47 4.85 11.29
N GLU A 309 5.44 4.13 11.74
CA GLU A 309 4.44 4.65 12.68
C GLU A 309 5.11 5.14 13.97
N LYS A 310 6.09 4.40 14.47
CA LYS A 310 6.82 4.66 15.71
C LYS A 310 8.13 5.42 15.52
N PHE A 311 8.43 5.88 14.30
CA PHE A 311 9.70 6.55 13.99
C PHE A 311 9.94 7.79 14.90
N GLU A 312 11.17 7.92 15.40
CA GLU A 312 11.60 8.91 16.41
C GLU A 312 11.77 10.32 15.82
N VAL A 313 10.68 10.89 15.29
CA VAL A 313 10.64 12.23 14.70
C VAL A 313 9.45 13.04 15.22
N ASN A 314 9.67 14.34 15.42
CA ASN A 314 8.59 15.27 15.68
C ASN A 314 7.81 15.54 14.38
N ASP A 315 6.57 15.05 14.29
CA ASP A 315 5.70 15.22 13.10
C ASP A 315 5.45 16.68 12.70
N HIS A 316 5.62 17.63 13.62
CA HIS A 316 5.43 19.04 13.35
C HIS A 316 6.74 19.75 12.95
N VAL A 317 7.84 19.52 13.63
CA VAL A 317 9.07 20.25 13.32
C VAL A 317 9.93 19.50 12.30
N GLY A 318 9.76 18.18 12.19
CA GLY A 318 10.64 17.31 11.41
C GLY A 318 11.97 17.04 12.09
N THR A 319 12.15 17.48 13.33
CA THR A 319 13.36 17.24 14.11
C THR A 319 13.33 15.84 14.68
N GLN A 320 14.48 15.17 14.65
CA GLN A 320 14.67 13.90 15.35
C GLN A 320 14.46 14.11 16.86
N LEU A 321 13.81 13.15 17.51
CA LEU A 321 13.69 13.17 18.97
C LEU A 321 15.07 12.89 19.58
N THR A 322 15.45 13.69 20.57
CA THR A 322 16.73 13.55 21.27
C THR A 322 16.70 12.39 22.26
N ASP A 323 17.88 11.83 22.58
CA ASP A 323 18.00 10.79 23.61
C ASP A 323 17.39 11.24 24.93
N ASP A 324 17.50 12.52 25.31
CA ASP A 324 16.89 13.07 26.52
C ASP A 324 15.36 13.13 26.46
N GLU A 325 14.77 13.54 25.32
CA GLU A 325 13.30 13.50 25.12
C GLU A 325 12.77 12.06 25.10
N LEU A 326 13.49 11.14 24.46
CA LEU A 326 13.19 9.71 24.48
C LEU A 326 13.34 9.14 25.89
N ARG A 327 14.33 9.61 26.65
CA ARG A 327 14.57 9.19 28.02
C ARG A 327 13.52 9.76 28.98
N GLU A 328 13.08 10.99 28.84
CA GLU A 328 11.96 11.54 29.61
C GLU A 328 10.65 10.76 29.34
N LEU A 329 10.39 10.41 28.07
CA LEU A 329 9.28 9.51 27.70
C LEU A 329 9.44 8.11 28.31
N ALA A 330 10.65 7.54 28.30
CA ALA A 330 10.94 6.21 28.84
C ALA A 330 11.05 6.17 30.38
N LEU A 331 11.38 7.29 31.03
CA LEU A 331 11.52 7.47 32.48
C LEU A 331 10.19 7.84 33.15
N ALA A 332 9.13 8.08 32.39
CA ALA A 332 7.76 8.12 32.87
C ALA A 332 7.32 6.69 33.28
N ASN A 333 7.95 6.18 34.33
CA ASN A 333 7.63 5.01 35.16
C ASN A 333 7.02 3.82 34.43
N ILE A 334 7.82 2.77 34.12
CA ILE A 334 7.42 1.35 34.09
C ILE A 334 8.70 0.52 33.82
N GLY A 335 9.51 0.24 34.85
CA GLY A 335 10.65 -0.69 34.72
C GLY A 335 10.20 -2.17 34.70
N ALA A 336 9.00 -2.45 35.20
CA ALA A 336 8.50 -3.79 35.47
C ALA A 336 7.39 -4.28 34.51
N ILE A 337 6.84 -3.41 33.65
CA ILE A 337 5.71 -3.72 32.73
C ILE A 337 6.07 -3.37 31.28
N ASN A 338 7.37 -3.24 30.98
CA ASN A 338 7.84 -2.78 29.68
C ASN A 338 8.10 -3.92 28.69
N LYS A 339 8.15 -5.18 29.17
CA LYS A 339 8.24 -6.37 28.33
C LYS A 339 6.84 -6.82 27.91
N ARG A 340 6.70 -7.11 26.62
CA ARG A 340 5.49 -7.65 26.00
C ARG A 340 4.87 -8.82 26.77
N ALA A 341 5.70 -9.78 27.19
CA ALA A 341 5.23 -10.97 27.92
C ALA A 341 4.67 -10.62 29.32
N ASP A 342 5.37 -9.77 30.07
CA ASP A 342 4.97 -9.37 31.43
C ASP A 342 3.70 -8.51 31.40
N LEU A 343 3.62 -7.57 30.46
CA LEU A 343 2.45 -6.72 30.24
C LEU A 343 1.23 -7.55 29.80
N SER A 344 1.39 -8.45 28.84
CA SER A 344 0.32 -9.35 28.39
C SER A 344 -0.22 -10.22 29.51
N LYS A 345 0.68 -10.79 30.33
CA LYS A 345 0.30 -11.59 31.50
C LYS A 345 -0.50 -10.76 32.51
N LYS A 346 -0.05 -9.54 32.83
CA LYS A 346 -0.72 -8.70 33.81
C LYS A 346 -2.09 -8.20 33.33
N LEU A 347 -2.22 -7.87 32.05
CA LEU A 347 -3.48 -7.45 31.45
C LEU A 347 -4.49 -8.59 31.37
N SER A 348 -4.03 -9.83 31.22
CA SER A 348 -4.88 -11.03 31.22
C SER A 348 -5.55 -11.30 32.58
N GLU A 349 -5.05 -10.70 33.67
CA GLU A 349 -5.64 -10.81 35.01
C GLU A 349 -6.82 -9.85 35.22
N LEU A 350 -7.01 -8.87 34.33
CA LEU A 350 -8.09 -7.89 34.42
C LEU A 350 -9.41 -8.46 33.89
N SER A 351 -10.53 -7.97 34.44
CA SER A 351 -11.83 -8.33 33.88
C SER A 351 -12.00 -7.73 32.47
N PRO A 352 -12.73 -8.38 31.56
CA PRO A 352 -12.98 -7.85 30.22
C PRO A 352 -13.60 -6.45 30.23
N MET A 353 -14.45 -6.16 31.21
CA MET A 353 -15.09 -4.84 31.36
C MET A 353 -14.09 -3.77 31.79
N ASP A 354 -13.24 -4.08 32.77
CA ASP A 354 -12.20 -3.14 33.24
C ASP A 354 -11.17 -2.88 32.16
N LEU A 355 -10.80 -3.90 31.38
CA LEU A 355 -9.88 -3.76 30.26
C LEU A 355 -10.47 -2.90 29.15
N ARG A 356 -11.74 -3.11 28.79
CA ARG A 356 -12.44 -2.26 27.81
C ARG A 356 -12.55 -0.81 28.31
N ASP A 357 -12.89 -0.62 29.57
CA ASP A 357 -12.94 0.72 30.18
C ASP A 357 -11.56 1.41 30.16
N LEU A 358 -10.51 0.67 30.48
CA LEU A 358 -9.14 1.16 30.45
C LEU A 358 -8.71 1.57 29.04
N VAL A 359 -8.93 0.72 28.03
CA VAL A 359 -8.47 0.96 26.65
C VAL A 359 -9.30 2.04 25.95
N CYS A 360 -10.63 1.99 26.07
CA CYS A 360 -11.53 2.84 25.29
C CYS A 360 -11.85 4.17 26.01
N HIS A 361 -12.15 4.16 27.32
CA HIS A 361 -12.56 5.39 28.03
C HIS A 361 -11.40 6.14 28.68
N LYS A 362 -10.51 5.42 29.38
CA LYS A 362 -9.42 6.04 30.17
C LYS A 362 -8.24 6.43 29.29
N LEU A 363 -7.68 5.45 28.58
CA LEU A 363 -6.49 5.64 27.74
C LEU A 363 -6.83 6.05 26.32
N LYS A 364 -8.07 5.80 25.88
CA LYS A 364 -8.58 6.32 24.60
C LYS A 364 -7.71 5.90 23.41
N LEU A 365 -7.21 4.67 23.48
CA LEU A 365 -6.33 4.12 22.45
C LEU A 365 -7.11 3.70 21.21
N ILE A 366 -8.37 3.31 21.39
CA ILE A 366 -9.32 2.84 20.37
C ILE A 366 -10.71 3.40 20.67
N SER A 367 -11.52 3.56 19.62
CA SER A 367 -12.93 3.97 19.68
C SER A 367 -13.82 2.87 20.29
N GLU A 368 -14.81 3.27 21.09
CA GLU A 368 -15.77 2.34 21.69
C GLU A 368 -16.68 1.68 20.65
N GLU A 369 -16.84 2.35 19.50
CA GLU A 369 -17.59 1.91 18.35
C GLU A 369 -16.82 0.89 17.48
N ASP A 370 -15.54 0.63 17.76
CA ASP A 370 -14.77 -0.39 17.04
C ASP A 370 -15.36 -1.79 17.33
N PRO A 371 -15.75 -2.57 16.30
CA PRO A 371 -16.33 -3.90 16.50
C PRO A 371 -15.39 -4.88 17.23
N ARG A 372 -14.07 -4.67 17.13
CA ARG A 372 -13.08 -5.51 17.80
C ARG A 372 -12.88 -5.12 19.27
N SER A 373 -13.46 -4.01 19.74
CA SER A 373 -13.32 -3.55 21.14
C SER A 373 -13.96 -4.49 22.17
N GLU A 374 -14.78 -5.45 21.75
CA GLU A 374 -15.34 -6.50 22.61
C GLU A 374 -14.34 -7.65 22.87
N ARG A 375 -13.31 -7.76 22.03
CA ARG A 375 -12.35 -8.86 22.09
C ARG A 375 -11.21 -8.58 23.05
N VAL A 376 -11.12 -9.38 24.11
CA VAL A 376 -10.07 -9.25 25.14
C VAL A 376 -8.66 -9.38 24.55
N ASP A 377 -8.43 -10.34 23.66
CA ASP A 377 -7.14 -10.54 23.01
C ASP A 377 -6.71 -9.32 22.18
N PHE A 378 -7.66 -8.66 21.52
CA PHE A 378 -7.43 -7.41 20.79
C PHE A 378 -7.07 -6.26 21.72
N LEU A 379 -7.82 -6.08 22.81
CA LEU A 379 -7.55 -5.02 23.78
C LEU A 379 -6.16 -5.19 24.43
N ILE A 380 -5.77 -6.44 24.74
CA ILE A 380 -4.42 -6.75 25.23
C ILE A 380 -3.37 -6.40 24.17
N GLU A 381 -3.56 -6.80 22.91
CA GLU A 381 -2.62 -6.51 21.83
C GLU A 381 -2.41 -5.00 21.64
N VAL A 382 -3.49 -4.22 21.72
CA VAL A 382 -3.45 -2.76 21.58
C VAL A 382 -2.65 -2.12 22.71
N MET A 383 -2.92 -2.54 23.96
CA MET A 383 -2.16 -2.10 25.12
C MET A 383 -0.68 -2.46 25.01
N VAL A 384 -0.40 -3.71 24.65
CA VAL A 384 0.96 -4.21 24.51
C VAL A 384 1.71 -3.45 23.42
N SER A 385 1.14 -3.34 22.23
CA SER A 385 1.74 -2.62 21.10
C SER A 385 2.00 -1.14 21.43
N PHE A 386 1.16 -0.53 22.28
CA PHE A 386 1.29 0.86 22.68
C PHE A 386 2.35 1.08 23.78
N PHE A 387 2.40 0.22 24.80
CA PHE A 387 3.24 0.42 25.99
C PHE A 387 4.51 -0.44 26.05
N GLU A 388 4.71 -1.40 25.13
CA GLU A 388 5.96 -2.17 25.08
C GLU A 388 7.16 -1.24 24.89
N LYS A 389 8.27 -1.52 25.59
CA LYS A 389 9.52 -0.78 25.40
C LYS A 389 9.98 -1.00 23.98
N GLN A 390 10.17 0.10 23.28
CA GLN A 390 10.79 0.11 21.97
C GLN A 390 12.30 0.17 22.14
N GLN A 391 12.99 -0.65 21.37
CA GLN A 391 14.43 -0.50 21.18
C GLN A 391 14.66 0.77 20.37
N SER A 392 15.62 1.59 20.78
CA SER A 392 15.94 2.80 20.01
C SER A 392 16.45 2.42 18.62
N GLN A 393 16.23 3.29 17.63
CA GLN A 393 16.70 3.05 16.26
C GLN A 393 18.22 2.77 16.22
N LYS A 394 18.98 3.49 17.05
CA LYS A 394 20.42 3.32 17.22
C LYS A 394 20.80 1.94 17.77
N GLU A 395 20.12 1.47 18.82
CA GLU A 395 20.35 0.14 19.38
C GLU A 395 20.00 -0.97 18.37
N ALA A 396 18.93 -0.79 17.60
CA ALA A 396 18.50 -1.76 16.60
C ALA A 396 19.56 -1.91 15.49
N ILE A 397 20.13 -0.81 15.01
CA ILE A 397 21.20 -0.82 14.00
C ILE A 397 22.47 -1.47 14.56
N ASN A 398 22.85 -1.13 15.79
CA ASN A 398 24.05 -1.70 16.43
C ASN A 398 23.92 -3.21 16.68
N ALA A 399 22.70 -3.73 16.80
CA ALA A 399 22.43 -5.15 16.96
C ALA A 399 22.38 -5.90 15.61
N LEU A 400 22.37 -5.20 14.47
CA LEU A 400 22.24 -5.82 13.16
C LEU A 400 23.57 -6.46 12.72
N PRO A 401 23.58 -7.75 12.33
CA PRO A 401 24.76 -8.36 11.73
C PRO A 401 25.13 -7.67 10.41
N LEU A 402 26.43 -7.45 10.20
CA LEU A 402 26.93 -6.86 8.95
C LEU A 402 26.81 -7.82 7.77
N TYR A 403 27.04 -9.12 8.00
CA TYR A 403 26.98 -10.15 6.96
C TYR A 403 25.58 -10.78 6.87
N PRO A 404 25.12 -11.12 5.66
CA PRO A 404 23.87 -11.85 5.49
C PRO A 404 23.98 -13.27 6.02
N ASN A 405 22.85 -13.82 6.43
CA ASN A 405 22.69 -15.24 6.74
C ASN A 405 21.85 -15.92 5.64
N GLU A 406 21.64 -17.22 5.77
CA GLU A 406 20.87 -17.99 4.81
C GLU A 406 19.43 -17.50 4.66
N GLN A 407 18.81 -17.10 5.76
CA GLN A 407 17.42 -16.69 5.74
C GLN A 407 17.21 -15.42 4.91
N ILE A 408 18.16 -14.47 4.94
CA ILE A 408 18.08 -13.23 4.16
C ILE A 408 18.48 -13.48 2.71
N MET A 409 19.54 -14.25 2.48
CA MET A 409 20.10 -14.48 1.14
C MET A 409 19.07 -15.09 0.18
N TRP A 410 18.30 -16.06 0.65
CA TRP A 410 17.28 -16.74 -0.14
C TRP A 410 15.88 -16.13 -0.02
N ASP A 411 15.75 -14.93 0.57
CA ASP A 411 14.47 -14.23 0.68
C ASP A 411 14.21 -13.29 -0.50
N GLU A 412 13.46 -13.75 -1.51
CA GLU A 412 13.18 -12.97 -2.73
C GLU A 412 12.40 -11.68 -2.51
N SER A 413 11.75 -11.53 -1.34
CA SER A 413 11.05 -10.31 -0.95
C SER A 413 11.99 -9.15 -0.56
N LEU A 414 13.22 -9.49 -0.17
CA LEU A 414 14.28 -8.57 0.27
C LEU A 414 15.46 -8.56 -0.72
N VAL A 415 15.78 -9.71 -1.29
CA VAL A 415 16.87 -9.93 -2.24
C VAL A 415 16.26 -10.52 -3.53
N PRO A 416 15.63 -9.68 -4.37
CA PRO A 416 14.98 -10.13 -5.59
C PRO A 416 15.99 -10.65 -6.61
N SER A 417 15.55 -11.57 -7.48
CA SER A 417 16.36 -12.02 -8.62
C SER A 417 16.37 -11.00 -9.76
N ILE A 418 17.33 -11.14 -10.68
CA ILE A 418 17.41 -10.28 -11.88
C ILE A 418 16.14 -10.32 -12.76
N ASN A 419 15.35 -11.39 -12.65
CA ASN A 419 14.11 -11.59 -13.39
C ASN A 419 12.89 -10.95 -12.69
N TYR A 420 13.11 -10.15 -11.65
CA TYR A 420 12.03 -9.48 -10.94
C TYR A 420 11.24 -8.56 -11.88
N SER A 421 9.96 -8.88 -12.07
CA SER A 421 9.12 -8.24 -13.08
C SER A 421 8.67 -6.83 -12.69
N GLY A 422 8.71 -6.45 -11.40
CA GLY A 422 8.13 -5.20 -10.90
C GLY A 422 6.64 -5.29 -10.53
N GLU A 423 5.98 -6.43 -10.77
CA GLU A 423 4.55 -6.61 -10.47
C GLU A 423 4.24 -6.82 -8.98
N GLY A 424 5.20 -7.35 -8.22
CA GLY A 424 5.09 -7.55 -6.77
C GLY A 424 5.41 -6.30 -5.96
N CYS A 425 5.20 -6.39 -4.64
CA CYS A 425 5.84 -5.48 -3.69
C CYS A 425 7.18 -6.08 -3.25
N LEU A 426 8.09 -5.22 -2.81
CA LEU A 426 9.28 -5.62 -2.08
C LEU A 426 9.25 -4.94 -0.71
N ALA A 427 9.73 -5.62 0.32
CA ALA A 427 9.85 -5.08 1.68
C ALA A 427 11.11 -4.19 1.80
N LEU A 428 11.33 -3.34 0.80
CA LEU A 428 12.51 -2.49 0.67
C LEU A 428 12.18 -1.02 0.96
N PRO A 429 13.09 -0.30 1.64
CA PRO A 429 12.98 1.15 1.71
C PRO A 429 13.15 1.76 0.31
N LYS A 430 12.48 2.87 0.06
CA LYS A 430 12.58 3.61 -1.21
C LYS A 430 13.41 4.87 -1.05
N LEU A 431 14.21 5.18 -2.06
CA LEU A 431 14.92 6.46 -2.17
C LEU A 431 14.05 7.42 -2.98
N ASN A 432 13.45 8.38 -2.28
CA ASN A 432 12.66 9.45 -2.89
C ASN A 432 13.33 10.81 -2.59
N LEU A 433 12.72 11.90 -3.04
CA LEU A 433 13.21 13.27 -2.77
C LEU A 433 13.14 13.66 -1.28
N GLN A 434 12.37 12.93 -0.47
CA GLN A 434 12.10 13.27 0.93
C GLN A 434 12.45 12.12 1.86
N PHE A 435 13.02 12.48 3.01
CA PHE A 435 13.36 11.60 4.13
C PHE A 435 12.88 12.27 5.42
N LEU A 436 12.58 11.47 6.44
CA LEU A 436 12.08 11.99 7.72
C LEU A 436 13.18 12.73 8.49
N THR A 437 14.39 12.16 8.51
CA THR A 437 15.57 12.71 9.17
C THR A 437 16.82 12.30 8.38
N LEU A 438 17.99 12.86 8.75
CA LEU A 438 19.27 12.37 8.23
C LEU A 438 19.49 10.88 8.58
N HIS A 439 19.05 10.46 9.77
CA HIS A 439 19.13 9.07 10.19
C HIS A 439 18.30 8.16 9.29
N ASP A 440 17.07 8.55 8.93
CA ASP A 440 16.23 7.83 7.96
C ASP A 440 16.95 7.68 6.62
N TYR A 441 17.47 8.77 6.07
CA TYR A 441 18.24 8.73 4.82
C TYR A 441 19.41 7.74 4.88
N LEU A 442 20.23 7.80 5.92
CA LEU A 442 21.37 6.91 6.09
C LEU A 442 20.93 5.46 6.26
N LEU A 443 19.87 5.20 7.04
CA LEU A 443 19.36 3.86 7.28
C LEU A 443 18.78 3.21 6.01
N ARG A 444 18.07 3.98 5.17
CA ARG A 444 17.58 3.47 3.87
C ARG A 444 18.74 3.10 2.95
N ASN A 445 19.74 3.97 2.83
CA ASN A 445 20.93 3.70 2.01
C ASN A 445 21.71 2.49 2.55
N PHE A 446 21.93 2.43 3.87
CA PHE A 446 22.60 1.31 4.52
C PHE A 446 21.89 -0.02 4.25
N ASN A 447 20.57 -0.07 4.40
CA ASN A 447 19.80 -1.29 4.14
C ASN A 447 19.80 -1.69 2.67
N LEU A 448 19.64 -0.73 1.74
CA LEU A 448 19.67 -1.02 0.31
C LEU A 448 21.04 -1.54 -0.13
N PHE A 449 22.11 -0.88 0.29
CA PHE A 449 23.47 -1.31 0.00
C PHE A 449 23.73 -2.71 0.55
N ARG A 450 23.36 -2.97 1.81
CA ARG A 450 23.53 -4.28 2.43
C ARG A 450 22.78 -5.39 1.68
N LEU A 451 21.55 -5.13 1.22
CA LEU A 451 20.73 -6.11 0.50
C LEU A 451 21.19 -6.32 -0.94
N GLU A 452 21.68 -5.27 -1.60
CA GLU A 452 22.28 -5.37 -2.93
C GLU A 452 23.60 -6.15 -2.88
N SER A 453 24.49 -5.88 -1.93
CA SER A 453 25.69 -6.70 -1.75
C SER A 453 25.36 -8.15 -1.34
N THR A 454 24.22 -8.37 -0.68
CA THR A 454 23.74 -9.73 -0.37
C THR A 454 23.33 -10.48 -1.65
N TYR A 455 22.77 -9.79 -2.64
CA TYR A 455 22.48 -10.36 -3.96
C TYR A 455 23.78 -10.79 -4.66
N GLU A 456 24.81 -9.94 -4.66
CA GLU A 456 26.12 -10.29 -5.25
C GLU A 456 26.73 -11.53 -4.57
N ILE A 457 26.73 -11.57 -3.23
CA ILE A 457 27.22 -12.73 -2.47
C ILE A 457 26.43 -14.01 -2.83
N ARG A 458 25.12 -13.91 -3.05
CA ARG A 458 24.29 -15.04 -3.44
C ARG A 458 24.67 -15.59 -4.82
N GLU A 459 25.02 -14.72 -5.77
CA GLU A 459 25.43 -15.14 -7.12
C GLU A 459 26.82 -15.79 -7.12
N ASP A 460 27.70 -15.40 -6.19
CA ASP A 460 29.04 -15.98 -6.03
C ASP A 460 29.05 -17.38 -5.38
N ILE A 461 28.04 -17.71 -4.56
CA ILE A 461 27.87 -18.99 -3.86
C ILE A 461 27.17 -20.01 -4.75
#